data_AF-A0A1F4CTH1-F1
#
_entry.id   AF-A0A1F4CTH1-F1
#
_cell.length_a   1.000
_cell.length_b   1.000
_cell.length_c   1.000
_cell.angle_alpha   90.00
_cell.angle_beta   90.00
_cell.angle_gamma   90.00
#
_symmetry.space_group_name_H-M   'P 1'
#
loop_
_entity.id
_entity.type
_entity.pdbx_description
1 polymer ?
#
loop_
_entity_poly.entity_id
_entity_poly.type
_entity_poly.pdbx_seq_one_letter_code
_entity_poly.pdbx_strand_id
1 'polypeptide(L)'
;MAEVTISWPNGKRVAVLVSVLLETWSEGKSPTYFPRTTPLKAGAIDLPGRQWSQYGGEEGVWRILGILERTGVPATVFANAISADLYPDLIREIVRSGHHIAGHGYAQDQYMLEMTLAVQQATIRTCLDILEKQSGTRPDGSMKSPRRDASSNHH
;
A
#
# COMPACT_ATOMS: atom_id res chain seq x y z
N MET A 1 -13.41 -15.61 -32.61
CA MET A 1 -13.28 -15.01 -31.27
C MET A 1 -13.69 -13.55 -31.39
N ALA A 2 -14.57 -13.04 -30.53
CA ALA A 2 -14.97 -11.63 -30.56
C ALA A 2 -13.82 -10.77 -30.03
N GLU A 3 -13.45 -9.75 -30.79
CA GLU A 3 -12.42 -8.78 -30.40
C GLU A 3 -13.01 -7.86 -29.31
N VAL A 4 -12.45 -7.91 -28.10
CA VAL A 4 -12.88 -7.03 -27.01
C VAL A 4 -12.31 -5.64 -27.28
N THR A 5 -13.13 -4.74 -27.80
CA THR A 5 -12.76 -3.33 -27.94
C THR A 5 -12.92 -2.62 -26.60
N ILE A 6 -11.79 -2.26 -25.97
CA ILE A 6 -11.80 -1.40 -24.78
C ILE A 6 -12.09 0.03 -25.24
N SER A 7 -13.17 0.62 -24.73
CA SER A 7 -13.49 2.03 -24.94
C SER A 7 -13.40 2.78 -23.62
N TRP A 8 -12.62 3.86 -23.60
CA TRP A 8 -12.53 4.72 -22.42
C TRP A 8 -13.63 5.79 -22.46
N PRO A 9 -14.11 6.25 -21.29
CA PRO A 9 -15.05 7.35 -21.21
C PRO A 9 -14.60 8.56 -22.04
N ASN A 10 -15.57 9.28 -22.60
CA ASN A 10 -15.33 10.49 -23.39
C ASN A 10 -14.41 10.30 -24.61
N GLY A 11 -14.36 9.10 -25.19
CA GLY A 11 -13.57 8.79 -26.39
C GLY A 11 -12.06 8.91 -26.19
N LYS A 12 -11.59 8.83 -24.94
CA LYS A 12 -10.15 8.85 -24.65
C LYS A 12 -9.48 7.58 -25.18
N ARG A 13 -8.19 7.69 -25.50
CA ARG A 13 -7.40 6.56 -26.04
C ARG A 13 -6.49 5.92 -24.99
N VAL A 14 -6.25 6.61 -23.90
CA VAL A 14 -5.32 6.20 -22.83
C VAL A 14 -5.97 6.51 -21.49
N ALA A 15 -5.87 5.56 -20.57
CA ALA A 15 -6.09 5.77 -19.14
C ALA A 15 -4.74 5.78 -18.44
N VAL A 16 -4.55 6.71 -17.51
CA VAL A 16 -3.36 6.79 -16.65
C VAL A 16 -3.82 6.52 -15.23
N LEU A 17 -3.16 5.57 -14.55
CA LEU A 17 -3.41 5.25 -13.16
C LEU A 17 -2.21 5.69 -12.33
N VAL A 18 -2.45 6.62 -11.40
CA VAL A 18 -1.43 7.03 -10.43
C VAL A 18 -1.61 6.19 -9.17
N SER A 19 -0.57 5.41 -8.84
CA SER A 19 -0.55 4.54 -7.67
C SER A 19 0.56 4.98 -6.72
N VAL A 20 0.22 5.15 -5.44
CA VAL A 20 1.16 5.49 -4.37
C VAL A 20 1.24 4.31 -3.42
N LEU A 21 2.44 3.84 -3.12
CA LEU A 21 2.66 2.75 -2.17
C LEU A 21 3.02 3.34 -0.81
N LEU A 22 2.18 3.10 0.21
CA LEU A 22 2.42 3.48 1.60
C LEU A 22 2.80 2.23 2.41
N GLU A 23 4.09 1.92 2.39
CA GLU A 23 4.66 0.66 2.86
C GLU A 23 5.40 0.86 4.18
N THR A 24 4.92 0.17 5.21
CA THR A 24 5.61 0.06 6.50
C THR A 24 6.06 -1.37 6.79
N TRP A 25 7.25 -1.52 7.35
CA TRP A 25 7.78 -2.80 7.81
C TRP A 25 7.36 -3.06 9.25
N SER A 26 7.33 -4.33 9.64
CA SER A 26 7.09 -4.72 11.03
C SER A 26 8.09 -4.07 11.98
N GLU A 27 7.71 -3.89 13.24
CA GLU A 27 8.60 -3.34 14.26
C GLU A 27 9.93 -4.09 14.28
N GLY A 28 11.03 -3.32 14.33
CA GLY A 28 12.35 -3.91 14.38
C GLY A 28 13.00 -4.13 13.00
N LYS A 29 12.22 -4.09 11.92
CA LYS A 29 12.65 -4.44 10.57
C LYS A 29 12.93 -3.19 9.72
N SER A 30 13.68 -3.37 8.65
CA SER A 30 14.00 -2.33 7.68
C SER A 30 14.01 -2.91 6.27
N PRO A 31 13.93 -2.06 5.24
CA PRO A 31 14.07 -2.47 3.85
C PRO A 31 15.43 -3.13 3.60
N THR A 32 15.43 -4.22 2.85
CA THR A 32 16.68 -4.87 2.40
C THR A 32 17.41 -4.08 1.33
N TYR A 33 16.73 -3.07 0.75
CA TYR A 33 17.25 -2.12 -0.20
C TYR A 33 17.13 -0.72 0.43
N PHE A 34 18.25 -0.13 0.78
CA PHE A 34 18.39 1.27 1.15
C PHE A 34 19.76 1.69 0.63
N PRO A 35 19.98 2.95 0.15
CA PRO A 35 21.27 3.47 -0.32
C PRO A 35 22.43 3.45 0.70
N ARG A 36 22.75 2.27 1.24
CA ARG A 36 23.99 1.98 1.95
C ARG A 36 24.76 0.92 1.20
N THR A 37 26.07 1.12 1.16
CA THR A 37 27.03 0.22 0.52
C THR A 37 27.64 -0.77 1.52
N THR A 38 27.43 -0.59 2.83
CA THR A 38 27.99 -1.44 3.89
C THR A 38 26.91 -2.24 4.62
N PRO A 39 26.96 -3.58 4.59
CA PRO A 39 26.06 -4.44 5.38
C PRO A 39 26.24 -4.23 6.88
N LEU A 40 25.15 -4.34 7.64
CA LEU A 40 25.21 -4.34 9.10
C LEU A 40 25.72 -5.68 9.63
N LYS A 41 26.35 -5.63 10.82
CA LYS A 41 26.67 -6.84 11.57
C LYS A 41 25.38 -7.59 11.92
N ALA A 42 25.44 -8.92 11.89
CA ALA A 42 24.32 -9.75 12.32
C ALA A 42 23.87 -9.36 13.75
N GLY A 43 22.56 -9.20 13.94
CA GLY A 43 21.96 -8.79 15.22
C GLY A 43 21.95 -7.27 15.48
N ALA A 44 22.60 -6.45 14.65
CA ALA A 44 22.53 -5.00 14.78
C ALA A 44 21.16 -4.45 14.34
N ILE A 45 20.67 -3.45 15.06
CA ILE A 45 19.46 -2.71 14.70
C ILE A 45 19.79 -1.69 13.60
N ASP A 46 19.03 -1.74 12.51
CA ASP A 46 19.20 -0.82 11.38
C ASP A 46 18.46 0.51 11.56
N LEU A 47 18.96 1.39 12.43
CA LEU A 47 18.35 2.69 12.66
C LEU A 47 18.23 3.55 11.38
N PRO A 48 19.25 3.65 10.51
CA PRO A 48 19.14 4.45 9.28
C PRO A 48 18.11 3.87 8.30
N GLY A 49 18.09 2.55 8.12
CA GLY A 49 17.09 1.91 7.24
C GLY A 49 15.67 2.07 7.76
N ARG A 50 15.47 2.06 9.09
CA ARG A 50 14.18 2.35 9.72
C ARG A 50 13.73 3.79 9.48
N GLN A 51 14.59 4.76 9.80
CA GLN A 51 14.27 6.18 9.58
C GLN A 51 13.93 6.47 8.12
N TRP A 52 14.67 5.86 7.18
CA TRP A 52 14.36 5.98 5.77
C TRP A 52 12.98 5.43 5.41
N SER A 53 12.61 4.26 5.94
CA SER A 53 11.27 3.69 5.72
C SER A 53 10.15 4.53 6.36
N GLN A 54 10.40 5.11 7.52
CA GLN A 54 9.42 5.94 8.25
C GLN A 54 9.15 7.27 7.56
N TYR A 55 10.17 7.85 6.94
CA TYR A 55 10.03 9.11 6.19
C TYR A 55 8.89 9.08 5.19
N GLY A 56 8.61 7.93 4.56
CA GLY A 56 7.48 7.76 3.65
C GLY A 56 6.15 8.17 4.28
N GLY A 57 5.82 7.59 5.44
CA GLY A 57 4.56 7.86 6.17
C GLY A 57 4.57 9.19 6.94
N GLU A 58 5.70 9.59 7.50
CA GLU A 58 5.81 10.82 8.29
C GLU A 58 5.77 12.08 7.41
N GLU A 59 6.38 12.03 6.22
CA GLU A 59 6.76 13.24 5.48
C GLU A 59 6.54 13.09 3.95
N GLY A 60 6.82 11.91 3.40
CA GLY A 60 6.82 11.64 1.97
C GLY A 60 5.43 11.74 1.35
N VAL A 61 4.45 11.02 1.92
CA VAL A 61 3.09 10.97 1.38
C VAL A 61 2.41 12.35 1.46
N TRP A 62 2.64 13.14 2.50
CA TRP A 62 2.10 14.50 2.59
C TRP A 62 2.54 15.39 1.42
N ARG A 63 3.80 15.29 0.99
CA ARG A 63 4.28 16.01 -0.20
C ARG A 63 3.63 15.50 -1.48
N ILE A 64 3.39 14.19 -1.59
CA ILE A 64 2.69 13.59 -2.73
C ILE A 64 1.25 14.08 -2.77
N LEU A 65 0.53 14.09 -1.65
CA LEU A 65 -0.82 14.63 -1.55
C LEU A 65 -0.88 16.09 -2.03
N GLY A 66 0.08 16.93 -1.62
CA GLY A 66 0.16 18.30 -2.12
C GLY A 66 0.41 18.40 -3.64
N ILE A 67 1.13 17.45 -4.25
CA ILE A 67 1.28 17.39 -5.72
C ILE A 67 -0.03 16.99 -6.39
N LEU A 68 -0.72 15.97 -5.86
CA LEU A 68 -1.99 15.48 -6.39
C LEU A 68 -3.06 16.57 -6.32
N GLU A 69 -3.13 17.30 -5.20
CA GLU A 69 -4.02 18.45 -5.03
C GLU A 69 -3.76 19.53 -6.08
N ARG A 70 -2.50 19.97 -6.25
CA ARG A 70 -2.14 21.00 -7.26
C ARG A 70 -2.42 20.59 -8.69
N THR A 71 -2.36 19.29 -8.98
CA THR A 71 -2.57 18.76 -10.34
C THR A 71 -4.03 18.34 -10.59
N GLY A 72 -4.85 18.24 -9.54
CA GLY A 72 -6.21 17.72 -9.60
C GLY A 72 -6.27 16.25 -10.05
N VAL A 73 -5.18 15.49 -9.92
CA VAL A 73 -5.10 14.10 -10.38
C VAL A 73 -5.52 13.16 -9.25
N PRO A 74 -6.55 12.32 -9.45
CA PRO A 74 -6.89 11.29 -8.47
C PRO A 74 -5.83 10.18 -8.45
N ALA A 75 -5.58 9.62 -7.28
CA ALA A 75 -4.67 8.51 -7.09
C ALA A 75 -5.30 7.39 -6.26
N THR A 76 -4.74 6.19 -6.40
CA THR A 76 -4.97 5.07 -5.49
C THR A 76 -3.77 4.91 -4.58
N VAL A 77 -3.97 4.98 -3.27
CA VAL A 77 -2.95 4.73 -2.26
C VAL A 77 -3.07 3.29 -1.77
N PHE A 78 -2.05 2.48 -2.01
CA PHE A 78 -1.92 1.12 -1.51
C PHE A 78 -1.27 1.17 -0.14
N ALA A 79 -2.05 1.03 0.92
CA ALA A 79 -1.59 1.07 2.30
C ALA A 79 -1.65 -0.32 2.92
N ASN A 80 -0.58 -0.69 3.63
CA ASN A 80 -0.62 -1.89 4.46
C ASN A 80 -1.30 -1.59 5.82
N ALA A 81 -1.76 -2.65 6.50
CA ALA A 81 -2.52 -2.48 7.73
C ALA A 81 -1.71 -1.77 8.83
N ILE A 82 -0.41 -2.06 8.95
CA ILE A 82 0.48 -1.37 9.90
C ILE A 82 0.57 0.13 9.59
N SER A 83 0.72 0.53 8.32
CA SER A 83 0.69 1.96 7.95
C SER A 83 -0.60 2.63 8.39
N ALA A 84 -1.74 1.94 8.29
CA ALA A 84 -3.02 2.50 8.67
C ALA A 84 -3.17 2.71 10.19
N ASP A 85 -2.64 1.78 10.99
CA ASP A 85 -2.62 1.92 12.44
C ASP A 85 -1.59 2.95 12.93
N LEU A 86 -0.44 3.07 12.26
CA LEU A 86 0.60 4.04 12.63
C LEU A 86 0.26 5.46 12.21
N TYR A 87 -0.40 5.65 11.07
CA TYR A 87 -0.70 6.96 10.50
C TYR A 87 -2.20 7.14 10.22
N PRO A 88 -3.08 6.99 11.22
CA PRO A 88 -4.53 7.06 11.00
C PRO A 88 -4.99 8.43 10.48
N ASP A 89 -4.32 9.51 10.88
CA ASP A 89 -4.61 10.87 10.41
C ASP A 89 -4.30 11.03 8.92
N LEU A 90 -3.20 10.42 8.46
CA LEU A 90 -2.83 10.39 7.05
C LEU A 90 -3.84 9.58 6.22
N ILE A 91 -4.27 8.43 6.72
CA ILE A 91 -5.32 7.62 6.05
C ILE A 91 -6.61 8.42 5.89
N ARG A 92 -7.06 9.09 6.96
CA ARG A 92 -8.26 9.94 6.91
C ARG A 92 -8.08 11.09 5.92
N GLU A 93 -6.91 11.70 5.87
CA GLU A 93 -6.61 12.78 4.94
C GLU A 93 -6.64 12.32 3.47
N ILE A 94 -6.08 11.14 3.16
CA ILE A 94 -6.11 10.55 1.82
C ILE A 94 -7.55 10.44 1.33
N VAL A 95 -8.44 9.89 2.17
CA VAL A 95 -9.87 9.75 1.85
C VAL A 95 -10.54 11.11 1.72
N ARG A 96 -10.29 12.04 2.65
CA ARG A 96 -10.84 13.39 2.64
C ARG A 96 -10.45 14.16 1.36
N SER A 97 -9.27 13.88 0.83
CA SER A 97 -8.74 14.48 -0.41
C SER A 97 -9.32 13.84 -1.68
N GLY A 98 -10.23 12.88 -1.56
CA GLY A 98 -10.88 12.21 -2.69
C GLY A 98 -10.03 11.15 -3.36
N HIS A 99 -8.98 10.65 -2.69
CA HIS A 99 -8.16 9.55 -3.20
C HIS A 99 -8.67 8.20 -2.69
N HIS A 100 -8.48 7.16 -3.48
CA HIS A 100 -8.90 5.81 -3.12
C HIS A 100 -7.85 5.10 -2.27
N ILE A 101 -8.28 4.33 -1.27
CA ILE A 101 -7.39 3.47 -0.48
C ILE A 101 -7.58 2.02 -0.88
N ALA A 102 -6.49 1.37 -1.25
CA ALA A 102 -6.43 -0.06 -1.53
C ALA A 102 -5.54 -0.77 -0.49
N GLY A 103 -5.83 -2.05 -0.24
CA GLY A 103 -5.06 -2.85 0.71
C GLY A 103 -3.73 -3.32 0.14
N HIS A 104 -2.69 -3.31 0.97
CA HIS A 104 -1.33 -3.73 0.58
C HIS A 104 -0.67 -4.72 1.55
N GLY A 105 -1.44 -5.70 2.03
CA GLY A 105 -1.03 -6.68 3.05
C GLY A 105 -1.01 -6.10 4.47
N TYR A 106 -0.50 -6.88 5.42
CA TYR A 106 -0.37 -6.41 6.82
C TYR A 106 0.87 -5.53 7.00
N ALA A 107 2.03 -6.04 6.56
CA ALA A 107 3.33 -5.40 6.64
C ALA A 107 4.15 -5.74 5.38
N GLN A 108 5.11 -4.89 5.04
CA GLN A 108 5.94 -5.06 3.83
C GLN A 108 6.84 -6.30 3.87
N ASP A 109 7.15 -6.81 5.06
CA ASP A 109 7.96 -8.00 5.30
C ASP A 109 7.14 -9.26 5.62
N GLN A 110 5.80 -9.19 5.57
CA GLN A 110 4.96 -10.37 5.78
C GLN A 110 4.73 -11.12 4.46
N TYR A 111 5.16 -12.39 4.42
CA TYR A 111 5.00 -13.25 3.25
C TYR A 111 3.77 -14.14 3.41
N MET A 112 2.82 -14.04 2.49
CA MET A 112 1.63 -14.90 2.48
C MET A 112 1.87 -16.26 1.79
N LEU A 113 2.97 -16.41 1.05
CA LEU A 113 3.30 -17.62 0.29
C LEU A 113 3.43 -18.88 1.16
N GLU A 114 3.89 -18.71 2.40
CA GLU A 114 4.10 -19.81 3.35
C GLU A 114 2.87 -20.08 4.22
N MET A 115 1.81 -19.29 4.06
CA MET A 115 0.57 -19.40 4.82
C MET A 115 -0.40 -20.38 4.15
N THR A 116 -1.17 -21.11 4.95
CA THR A 116 -2.33 -21.87 4.43
C THR A 116 -3.39 -20.92 3.88
N LEU A 117 -4.23 -21.40 2.97
CA LEU A 117 -5.32 -20.58 2.41
C LEU A 117 -6.23 -19.97 3.50
N ALA A 118 -6.55 -20.73 4.54
CA ALA A 118 -7.35 -20.25 5.66
C ALA A 118 -6.68 -19.07 6.39
N VAL A 119 -5.36 -19.16 6.61
CA VAL A 119 -4.57 -18.08 7.23
C VAL A 119 -4.48 -16.88 6.29
N GLN A 120 -4.22 -17.07 4.99
CA GLN A 120 -4.22 -15.97 4.02
C GLN A 120 -5.55 -15.21 4.02
N GLN A 121 -6.67 -15.93 3.98
CA GLN A 121 -8.00 -15.31 4.02
C GLN A 121 -8.26 -14.56 5.32
N ALA A 122 -7.85 -15.11 6.47
CA ALA A 122 -7.99 -14.44 7.76
C ALA A 122 -7.12 -13.16 7.84
N THR A 123 -5.88 -13.23 7.32
CA THR A 123 -4.98 -12.08 7.22
C THR A 123 -5.57 -11.00 6.32
N ILE A 124 -6.10 -11.35 5.14
CA ILE A 124 -6.74 -10.40 4.22
C ILE A 124 -7.92 -9.70 4.91
N ARG A 125 -8.81 -10.46 5.56
CA ARG A 125 -9.96 -9.90 6.30
C ARG A 125 -9.49 -8.92 7.37
N THR A 126 -8.52 -9.31 8.18
CA THR A 126 -7.94 -8.47 9.24
C THR A 126 -7.38 -7.17 8.67
N CYS A 127 -6.61 -7.23 7.58
CA CYS A 127 -6.06 -6.04 6.95
C CYS A 127 -7.16 -5.11 6.41
N LEU A 128 -8.19 -5.66 5.77
CA LEU A 128 -9.32 -4.88 5.28
C LEU A 128 -10.12 -4.22 6.41
N ASP A 129 -10.31 -4.92 7.53
CA ASP A 129 -11.03 -4.40 8.69
C ASP A 129 -10.26 -3.27 9.38
N ILE A 130 -8.92 -3.38 9.47
CA ILE A 130 -8.05 -2.31 9.96
C ILE A 130 -8.13 -1.10 9.04
N LEU A 131 -8.02 -1.30 7.72
CA LEU A 131 -8.10 -0.21 6.76
C LEU A 131 -9.45 0.49 6.83
N GLU A 132 -10.56 -0.27 6.80
CA GLU A 132 -11.92 0.27 6.90
C GLU A 132 -12.13 1.09 8.17
N LYS A 133 -11.63 0.60 9.31
CA LYS A 133 -11.71 1.31 10.58
C LYS A 133 -11.08 2.70 10.51
N GLN A 134 -9.94 2.83 9.81
CA GLN A 134 -9.19 4.10 9.74
C GLN A 134 -9.65 4.99 8.58
N SER A 135 -10.03 4.42 7.44
CA SER A 135 -10.48 5.15 6.25
C SER A 135 -11.95 5.57 6.31
N GLY A 136 -12.78 4.87 7.10
CA GLY A 136 -14.23 5.01 7.10
C GLY A 136 -14.92 4.40 5.87
N THR A 137 -14.16 3.79 4.96
CA THR A 137 -14.65 3.13 3.75
C THR A 137 -13.93 1.80 3.56
N ARG A 138 -14.68 0.73 3.30
CA ARG A 138 -14.08 -0.57 3.04
C ARG A 138 -13.35 -0.55 1.69
N PRO A 139 -12.04 -0.85 1.63
CA PRO A 139 -11.35 -0.97 0.35
C PRO A 139 -12.00 -2.04 -0.54
N ASP A 140 -12.19 -1.72 -1.82
CA ASP A 140 -12.89 -2.56 -2.81
C ASP A 140 -12.11 -3.84 -3.14
N GLY A 141 -12.11 -4.85 -2.26
CA GLY A 141 -11.57 -6.22 -2.48
C GLY A 141 -10.10 -6.34 -2.91
N SER A 142 -9.43 -5.21 -3.14
CA SER A 142 -8.17 -5.08 -3.84
C SER A 142 -7.05 -5.11 -2.81
N MET A 143 -6.67 -6.33 -2.43
CA MET A 143 -5.49 -6.57 -1.60
C MET A 143 -4.31 -6.92 -2.51
N LYS A 144 -3.35 -6.02 -2.66
CA LYS A 144 -2.08 -6.36 -3.30
C LYS A 144 -1.09 -6.83 -2.24
N SER A 145 -0.58 -8.04 -2.38
CA SER A 145 0.55 -8.46 -1.56
C SER A 145 1.84 -7.91 -2.18
N PRO A 146 2.76 -7.30 -1.41
CA PRO A 146 4.07 -6.85 -1.91
C PRO A 146 4.87 -7.97 -2.59
N ARG A 147 4.63 -9.23 -2.21
CA ARG A 147 5.28 -10.42 -2.77
C ARG A 147 4.30 -11.58 -2.95
N ARG A 148 3.44 -11.41 -3.97
CA ARG A 148 2.46 -12.32 -4.60
C ARG A 148 1.49 -13.07 -3.68
N ASP A 149 0.23 -12.96 -4.06
CA ASP A 149 -0.84 -13.91 -3.81
C ASP A 149 -0.73 -15.09 -4.80
N ALA A 150 -1.07 -16.29 -4.33
CA ALA A 150 -1.43 -17.41 -5.20
C ALA A 150 -2.94 -17.42 -5.52
N SER A 151 -3.71 -16.46 -4.98
CA SER A 151 -5.15 -16.38 -5.21
C SER A 151 -5.44 -15.56 -6.46
N SER A 152 -5.55 -16.25 -7.58
CA SER A 152 -6.26 -15.78 -8.76
C SER A 152 -7.72 -15.40 -8.41
N ASN A 153 -7.96 -14.22 -7.84
CA ASN A 153 -9.29 -13.63 -7.77
C ASN A 153 -9.38 -12.52 -8.83
N HIS A 154 -9.47 -12.97 -10.08
CA HIS A 154 -10.13 -12.23 -11.14
C HIS A 154 -11.61 -12.61 -11.10
N HIS A 155 -12.41 -11.83 -10.39
CA HIS A 155 -13.86 -11.79 -10.55
C HIS A 155 -14.30 -10.33 -10.59
#